data_AF-A0A561WAT8-F1
#
_entry.id   AF-A0A561WAT8-F1
#
_cell.length_a   1.000
_cell.length_b   1.000
_cell.length_c   1.000
_cell.angle_alpha   90.00
_cell.angle_beta   90.00
_cell.angle_gamma   90.00
#
_symmetry.space_group_name_H-M   'P 1'
#
loop_
_entity.id
_entity.type
_entity.pdbx_description
1 polymer ?
#
loop_
_entity_poly.entity_id
_entity_poly.type
_entity_poly.pdbx_seq_one_letter_code
_entity_poly.pdbx_strand_id
1 'polypeptide(L)'
;MARKLRTFVTVHERDDKGELTGQSGTFGPADKLPDWAAKAITNPDVWDGEESDEPARPSAPAPGAVPARSGPGSGVEKWREYATSQGVDVPEGASRDDMIAALDAAGKPTK
;
A
#
# COMPACT_ATOMS: atom_id res chain seq x y z
N MET A 1 4.84 3.82 -27.57
CA MET A 1 3.49 3.25 -27.35
C MET A 1 2.75 4.25 -26.47
N ALA A 2 1.71 4.92 -26.96
CA ALA A 2 0.94 5.84 -26.14
C ALA A 2 0.10 5.02 -25.14
N ARG A 3 0.37 5.16 -23.84
CA ARG A 3 -0.43 4.51 -22.78
C ARG A 3 -1.79 5.19 -22.73
N LYS A 4 -2.87 4.39 -22.73
CA LYS A 4 -4.25 4.87 -22.68
C LYS A 4 -4.76 4.80 -21.24
N LEU A 5 -5.56 5.76 -20.82
CA LEU A 5 -6.17 5.77 -19.49
C LEU A 5 -7.41 4.86 -19.45
N ARG A 6 -7.68 4.24 -18.31
CA ARG A 6 -8.93 3.49 -18.04
C ARG A 6 -9.97 4.29 -17.27
N THR A 7 -9.56 5.39 -16.63
CA THR A 7 -10.42 6.29 -15.85
C THR A 7 -10.03 7.75 -16.06
N PHE A 8 -10.79 8.67 -15.48
CA PHE A 8 -10.42 10.08 -15.41
C PHE A 8 -9.34 10.30 -14.35
N VAL A 9 -8.27 10.99 -14.71
CA VAL A 9 -7.19 11.36 -13.80
C VAL A 9 -6.95 12.86 -13.84
N THR A 10 -6.79 13.44 -12.65
CA THR A 10 -6.29 14.82 -12.52
C THR A 10 -4.81 14.75 -12.24
N VAL A 11 -4.02 15.32 -13.14
CA VAL A 11 -2.57 15.33 -13.03
C VAL A 11 -2.11 16.71 -12.64
N HIS A 12 -1.24 16.77 -11.63
CA HIS A 12 -0.57 17.99 -11.23
C HIS A 12 0.93 17.80 -11.46
N GLU A 13 1.52 18.68 -12.24
CA GLU A 13 2.97 18.72 -12.39
C GLU A 13 3.61 19.18 -11.08
N ARG A 14 4.67 18.48 -10.70
CA ARG A 14 5.49 18.78 -9.53
C ARG A 14 6.93 18.98 -9.97
N ASP A 15 7.62 19.90 -9.33
CA ASP A 15 9.05 20.09 -9.54
C ASP A 15 9.87 18.99 -8.84
N ASP A 16 11.19 19.02 -9.00
CA ASP A 16 12.13 18.08 -8.38
C ASP A 16 12.11 18.10 -6.84
N LYS A 17 11.50 19.12 -6.22
CA LYS A 17 11.30 19.23 -4.76
C LYS A 17 9.93 18.71 -4.32
N GLY A 18 9.08 18.30 -5.26
CA GLY A 18 7.73 17.81 -5.01
C GLY A 18 6.69 18.92 -4.84
N GLU A 19 7.03 20.18 -5.12
CA GLU A 19 6.09 21.29 -5.05
C GLU A 19 5.29 21.41 -6.35
N LEU A 20 4.03 21.85 -6.25
CA LEU A 20 3.15 22.01 -7.40
C LEU A 20 3.67 23.16 -8.28
N THR A 21 4.03 22.88 -9.54
CA THR A 21 4.51 23.91 -10.49
C THR A 21 3.37 24.78 -11.05
N GLY A 22 2.13 24.46 -10.69
CA GLY A 22 0.92 25.16 -11.14
C GLY A 22 0.30 24.57 -12.41
N GLN A 23 1.00 23.70 -13.14
CA GLN A 23 0.45 23.02 -14.31
C GLN A 23 -0.40 21.84 -13.87
N SER A 24 -1.70 21.87 -14.19
CA SER A 24 -2.62 20.76 -13.90
C SER A 24 -3.66 20.59 -14.99
N GLY A 25 -4.14 19.37 -15.17
CA GLY A 25 -5.14 19.03 -16.17
C GLY A 25 -5.86 17.73 -15.83
N THR A 26 -7.12 17.64 -16.24
CA THR A 26 -7.92 16.41 -16.13
C THR A 26 -7.96 15.74 -17.49
N PHE A 27 -7.62 14.45 -17.53
CA PHE A 27 -7.57 13.64 -18.74
C PHE A 27 -8.41 12.39 -18.56
N GLY A 28 -9.21 12.06 -19.56
CA GLY A 28 -10.05 10.87 -19.60
C GLY A 28 -9.49 9.74 -20.46
N PRO A 29 -10.18 8.59 -20.49
CA PRO A 29 -9.80 7.41 -21.27
C PRO A 29 -9.67 7.62 -22.78
N ALA A 30 -10.36 8.62 -23.32
CA ALA A 30 -10.34 8.96 -24.74
C ALA A 30 -9.36 10.11 -25.06
N ASP A 31 -8.79 10.75 -24.05
CA ASP A 31 -7.92 11.90 -24.24
C ASP A 31 -6.50 11.48 -24.58
N LYS A 32 -5.86 12.26 -25.45
CA LYS A 32 -4.43 12.12 -25.71
C LYS A 32 -3.66 12.83 -24.59
N LEU A 33 -2.90 12.05 -23.83
CA LEU A 33 -2.04 12.59 -22.78
C LEU A 33 -0.80 13.27 -23.34
N PRO A 34 -0.46 14.48 -22.87
CA PRO A 34 0.85 15.07 -23.12
C PRO A 34 1.95 14.33 -22.32
N ASP A 35 3.19 14.39 -22.79
CA ASP A 35 4.33 13.67 -22.19
C ASP A 35 4.54 13.98 -20.70
N TRP A 36 4.34 15.23 -20.27
CA TRP A 36 4.46 15.61 -18.86
C TRP A 36 3.42 14.92 -17.99
N ALA A 37 2.18 14.78 -18.49
CA ALA A 37 1.11 14.14 -17.75
C ALA A 37 1.35 12.64 -17.67
N ALA A 38 1.75 12.01 -18.77
CA ALA A 38 2.08 10.59 -18.79
C ALA A 38 3.26 10.23 -17.87
N LYS A 39 4.25 11.12 -17.71
CA LYS A 39 5.35 10.96 -16.76
C LYS A 39 4.93 11.16 -15.30
N ALA A 40 4.01 12.10 -15.05
CA ALA A 40 3.53 12.39 -13.71
C ALA A 40 2.54 11.33 -13.18
N ILE A 41 1.86 10.60 -14.08
CA ILE A 41 0.99 9.49 -13.71
C ILE A 41 1.85 8.24 -13.43
N THR A 42 2.20 8.06 -12.17
CA THR A 42 2.99 6.91 -11.69
C THR A 42 2.14 5.70 -11.29
N ASN A 43 0.82 5.88 -11.12
CA ASN A 43 -0.08 4.81 -10.71
C ASN A 43 -0.33 3.84 -11.90
N PRO A 44 0.10 2.56 -11.83
CA PRO A 44 -0.17 1.59 -12.89
C PRO A 44 -1.68 1.34 -13.06
N ASP A 45 -2.46 1.44 -11.98
CA ASP A 45 -3.90 1.21 -11.92
C ASP A 45 -4.76 2.29 -12.60
N VAL A 46 -4.19 3.16 -13.43
CA VAL A 46 -4.98 4.10 -14.22
C VAL A 46 -4.81 3.88 -15.72
N TRP A 47 -3.95 2.94 -16.10
CA TRP A 47 -3.68 2.60 -17.49
C TRP A 47 -4.54 1.42 -17.96
N ASP A 48 -5.00 1.49 -19.20
CA ASP A 48 -5.74 0.45 -19.93
C ASP A 48 -4.72 -0.52 -20.54
N GLY A 49 -4.71 -1.78 -20.08
CA GLY A 49 -3.86 -2.84 -20.65
C GLY A 49 -2.68 -3.33 -19.80
N GLU A 50 -2.50 -2.86 -18.57
CA GLU A 50 -1.87 -3.67 -17.53
C GLU A 50 -3.02 -4.24 -16.70
N GLU A 51 -3.35 -5.52 -16.94
CA GLU A 51 -3.89 -6.35 -15.87
C GLU A 51 -2.82 -6.33 -14.76
N SER A 52 -2.94 -5.37 -13.85
CA SER A 52 -2.47 -5.57 -12.48
C SER A 52 -3.22 -6.80 -11.99
N ASP A 53 -2.64 -7.97 -12.24
CA ASP A 53 -2.85 -9.19 -11.45
C ASP A 53 -2.25 -8.97 -10.06
N GLU A 54 -2.62 -7.85 -9.43
CA GLU A 54 -2.55 -7.72 -8.00
C GLU A 54 -3.94 -8.01 -7.47
N PRO A 55 -4.18 -9.20 -6.89
CA PRO A 55 -5.37 -9.36 -6.06
C PRO A 55 -5.34 -8.22 -5.06
N ALA A 56 -6.45 -7.48 -4.98
CA ALA A 56 -6.68 -6.39 -4.05
C ALA A 56 -5.88 -6.61 -2.77
N ARG A 57 -4.69 -5.98 -2.67
CA ARG A 57 -3.92 -6.08 -1.44
C ARG A 57 -4.82 -5.41 -0.40
N PRO A 58 -5.33 -6.12 0.63
CA PRO A 58 -5.87 -5.42 1.78
C PRO A 58 -4.72 -4.53 2.23
N SER A 59 -4.93 -3.20 2.21
CA SER A 59 -3.95 -2.17 2.56
C SER A 59 -2.91 -2.76 3.48
N ALA A 60 -1.70 -3.02 2.97
CA ALA A 60 -0.62 -3.47 3.81
C ALA A 60 -0.55 -2.43 4.95
N PRO A 61 -0.78 -2.83 6.21
CA PRO A 61 -0.63 -1.91 7.31
C PRO A 61 0.78 -1.32 7.15
N ALA A 62 0.88 0.01 7.19
CA ALA A 62 2.15 0.72 7.08
C ALA A 62 3.23 -0.03 7.88
N PRO A 63 4.47 -0.15 7.39
CA PRO A 63 5.53 -0.82 8.15
C PRO A 63 5.64 -0.19 9.55
N GLY A 64 5.12 -0.87 10.57
CA GLY A 64 4.96 -0.35 11.94
C GLY A 64 3.52 -0.28 12.50
N ALA A 65 2.48 -0.58 11.70
CA ALA A 65 1.12 -0.67 12.22
C ALA A 65 0.93 -2.04 12.92
N VAL A 66 0.85 -1.97 14.24
CA VAL A 66 0.50 -3.08 15.12
C VAL A 66 -0.76 -3.79 14.59
N PRO A 67 -0.72 -5.12 14.37
CA PRO A 67 -1.92 -5.86 14.03
C PRO A 67 -2.96 -5.65 15.12
N ALA A 68 -4.23 -5.54 14.72
CA ALA A 68 -5.31 -5.33 15.68
C ALA A 68 -5.45 -6.57 16.58
N ARG A 69 -5.81 -6.34 17.85
CA ARG A 69 -6.13 -7.43 18.79
C ARG A 69 -7.49 -8.08 18.54
N SER A 70 -8.40 -7.54 17.72
CA SER A 70 -9.67 -8.22 17.36
C SER A 70 -10.28 -7.67 16.07
N GLY A 71 -10.94 -8.54 15.31
CA GLY A 71 -11.62 -8.19 14.05
C GLY A 71 -10.88 -8.64 12.77
N PRO A 72 -11.43 -8.33 11.58
CA PRO A 72 -10.81 -8.64 10.30
C PRO A 72 -9.42 -7.99 10.22
N GLY A 73 -8.37 -8.81 10.08
CA GLY A 73 -6.97 -8.37 10.16
C GLY A 73 -6.23 -8.74 11.45
N SER A 74 -6.90 -9.40 12.41
CA SER A 74 -6.31 -9.87 13.68
C SER A 74 -5.90 -11.35 13.66
N GLY A 75 -5.69 -11.91 12.46
CA GLY A 75 -5.38 -13.33 12.28
C GLY A 75 -4.06 -13.72 12.92
N VAL A 76 -3.95 -14.99 13.34
CA VAL A 76 -2.72 -15.59 13.89
C VAL A 76 -1.54 -15.39 12.93
N GLU A 77 -1.80 -15.48 11.62
CA GLU A 77 -0.80 -15.23 10.57
C GLU A 77 -0.21 -13.81 10.65
N LYS A 78 -1.05 -12.78 10.82
CA LYS A 78 -0.61 -11.38 10.92
C LYS A 78 0.25 -11.12 12.16
N TRP A 79 -0.11 -11.74 13.28
CA TRP A 79 0.65 -11.65 14.51
C TRP A 79 1.99 -12.40 14.42
N ARG A 80 2.05 -13.52 13.70
CA ARG A 80 3.29 -14.24 13.41
C ARG A 80 4.22 -13.42 12.53
N GLU A 81 3.73 -12.88 11.42
CA GLU A 81 4.50 -12.00 10.52
C GLU A 81 5.07 -10.80 11.29
N TYR A 82 4.24 -10.17 12.13
CA TYR A 82 4.66 -9.05 12.97
C TYR A 82 5.71 -9.48 14.00
N ALA A 83 5.53 -10.62 14.66
CA ALA A 83 6.50 -11.14 15.63
C ALA A 83 7.86 -11.44 14.98
N THR A 84 7.87 -12.12 13.82
CA THR A 84 9.07 -12.35 13.03
C THR A 84 9.74 -11.03 12.62
N SER A 85 8.96 -10.04 12.18
CA SER A 85 9.48 -8.71 11.85
C SER A 85 10.07 -7.97 13.06
N GLN A 86 9.61 -8.26 14.29
CA GLN A 86 10.15 -7.70 15.52
C GLN A 86 11.33 -8.49 16.09
N GLY A 87 11.69 -9.62 15.46
CA GLY A 87 12.73 -10.54 15.92
C GLY A 87 12.29 -11.41 17.09
N VAL A 88 10.98 -11.59 17.29
CA VAL A 88 10.40 -12.48 18.31
C VAL A 88 10.07 -13.81 17.63
N ASP A 89 10.73 -14.87 18.07
CA ASP A 89 10.46 -16.23 17.62
C ASP A 89 9.18 -16.76 18.29
N VAL A 90 8.21 -17.19 17.49
CA VAL A 90 6.90 -17.62 17.96
C VAL A 90 6.58 -18.99 17.36
N PRO A 91 6.20 -19.99 18.17
CA PRO A 91 5.98 -21.35 17.67
C PRO A 91 4.79 -21.42 16.71
N GLU A 92 4.85 -22.33 15.74
CA GLU A 92 3.85 -22.48 14.66
C GLU A 92 2.43 -22.89 15.13
N GLY A 93 2.26 -23.20 16.42
CA GLY A 93 0.96 -23.46 17.06
C GLY A 93 0.56 -22.46 18.15
N ALA A 94 1.34 -21.39 18.38
CA ALA A 94 0.99 -20.37 19.36
C ALA A 94 -0.36 -19.73 19.00
N SER A 95 -1.20 -19.52 20.01
CA SER A 95 -2.41 -18.74 19.81
C SER A 95 -2.03 -17.28 19.63
N ARG A 96 -2.89 -16.50 18.97
CA ARG A 96 -2.70 -15.06 18.83
C ARG A 96 -2.35 -14.37 20.16
N ASP A 97 -3.07 -14.70 21.23
CA ASP A 97 -2.84 -14.14 22.56
C ASP A 97 -1.46 -14.52 23.14
N ASP A 98 -0.93 -15.71 22.83
CA ASP A 98 0.44 -16.09 23.20
C ASP A 98 1.48 -15.25 22.43
N MET A 99 1.23 -14.95 21.15
CA MET A 99 2.11 -14.09 20.34
C MET A 99 2.12 -12.65 20.86
N ILE A 100 0.94 -12.13 21.21
CA ILE A 100 0.78 -10.79 21.80
C ILE A 100 1.51 -10.72 23.13
N ALA A 101 1.36 -11.74 23.98
CA ALA A 101 2.05 -11.81 25.27
C ALA A 101 3.58 -11.86 25.11
N ALA A 102 4.09 -12.62 24.13
CA ALA A 102 5.52 -12.67 23.84
C ALA A 102 6.06 -11.32 23.34
N LEU A 103 5.30 -10.61 22.52
CA LEU A 103 5.65 -9.27 22.03
C LEU A 103 5.60 -8.21 23.12
N ASP A 104 4.58 -8.24 23.96
CA ASP A 104 4.44 -7.36 25.13
C ASP A 104 5.58 -7.58 26.14
N ALA A 105 5.90 -8.85 26.43
CA ALA A 105 7.05 -9.21 27.28
C ALA A 105 8.40 -8.76 26.69
N ALA A 106 8.51 -8.69 25.36
CA ALA A 106 9.67 -8.15 24.64
C ALA A 106 9.66 -6.61 24.52
N GLY A 107 8.67 -5.93 25.12
CA GLY A 107 8.51 -4.47 25.06
C GLY A 107 8.15 -3.95 23.67
N LYS A 108 7.60 -4.80 22.80
CA LYS A 108 7.17 -4.45 21.44
C LYS A 108 5.74 -3.90 21.48
N PRO A 109 5.40 -2.95 20.61
CA PRO A 109 4.07 -2.38 20.63
C PRO A 109 3.04 -3.45 20.24
N THR A 110 2.00 -3.58 21.07
CA THR A 110 0.80 -4.42 20.85
C THR A 110 -0.43 -3.57 21.17
N LYS A 111 -1.48 -3.58 20.35
CA LYS A 111 -2.67 -2.70 20.50
C LYS A 111 -3.99 -3.43 20.25
#